data_AF-W7TFN7-F1
#
_entry.id   AF-W7TFN7-F1
#
_cell.length_a   1.000
_cell.length_b   1.000
_cell.length_c   1.000
_cell.angle_alpha   90.00
_cell.angle_beta   90.00
_cell.angle_gamma   90.00
#
_symmetry.space_group_name_H-M   'P 1'
#
loop_
_entity.id
_entity.type
_entity.pdbx_description
1 polymer ?
#
loop_
_entity_poly.entity_id
_entity_poly.type
_entity_poly.pdbx_seq_one_letter_code
_entity_poly.pdbx_strand_id
1 'polypeptide(L)'
;MASMGRENSDEYYVLDLCDEVLQEAGKRQARFEWLRGDPDARGHTATLRVDSYWPGHGLVVEYRELQHDRPVPHFDKPHRMTISGVHRGLQRKIYDQRRDQEIPAHGLRLVVIKPADLAADRRGRLLRHRELDLVVVRAKVSPPLATR
;
A
#
# COMPACT_ATOMS: atom_id res chain seq x y z
N MET A 1 -26.56 1.06 8.52
CA MET A 1 -26.23 0.05 7.49
C MET A 1 -24.73 -0.08 7.41
N ALA A 2 -24.17 -1.11 8.04
CA ALA A 2 -22.73 -1.37 8.02
C ALA A 2 -22.30 -1.74 6.60
N SER A 3 -21.29 -1.06 6.07
CA SER A 3 -20.75 -1.34 4.74
C SER A 3 -19.99 -2.67 4.74
N MET A 4 -20.69 -3.78 4.55
CA MET A 4 -20.10 -5.05 4.15
C MET A 4 -19.40 -4.86 2.81
N GLY A 5 -18.08 -4.81 2.79
CA GLY A 5 -17.36 -4.67 1.51
C GLY A 5 -15.87 -4.35 1.53
N ARG A 6 -15.22 -4.18 2.69
CA ARG A 6 -13.76 -4.01 2.77
C ARG A 6 -13.03 -5.05 3.61
N GLU A 7 -13.74 -5.69 4.55
CA GLU A 7 -13.21 -6.76 5.41
C GLU A 7 -12.86 -8.06 4.65
N ASN A 8 -13.19 -8.15 3.36
CA ASN A 8 -12.85 -9.27 2.49
C ASN A 8 -11.83 -8.93 1.39
N SER A 9 -11.19 -7.75 1.39
CA SER A 9 -10.16 -7.46 0.40
C SER A 9 -8.84 -8.16 0.74
N ASP A 10 -8.03 -8.43 -0.29
CA ASP A 10 -6.70 -9.00 -0.10
C ASP A 10 -5.78 -8.02 0.65
N GLU A 11 -5.96 -6.71 0.43
CA GLU A 11 -5.33 -5.66 1.26
C GLU A 11 -5.63 -5.87 2.74
N TYR A 12 -6.91 -6.00 3.12
CA TYR A 12 -7.29 -6.16 4.52
C TYR A 12 -6.71 -7.43 5.13
N TYR A 13 -6.80 -8.56 4.40
CA TYR A 13 -6.19 -9.82 4.81
C TYR A 13 -4.70 -9.69 5.10
N VAL A 14 -3.93 -9.07 4.20
CA VAL A 14 -2.49 -8.91 4.38
C VAL A 14 -2.15 -7.99 5.55
N LEU A 15 -2.89 -6.89 5.73
CA LEU A 15 -2.64 -5.96 6.83
C LEU A 15 -2.98 -6.59 8.20
N ASP A 16 -3.95 -7.49 8.26
CA ASP A 16 -4.26 -8.24 9.49
C ASP A 16 -3.16 -9.26 9.81
N LEU A 17 -2.55 -9.91 8.81
CA LEU A 17 -1.35 -10.73 9.03
C LEU A 17 -0.18 -9.90 9.57
N CYS A 18 -0.03 -8.66 9.08
CA CYS A 18 0.99 -7.75 9.60
C CYS A 18 0.71 -7.39 11.08
N ASP A 19 -0.53 -7.11 11.46
CA ASP A 19 -0.90 -6.83 12.85
C ASP A 19 -0.53 -8.01 13.76
N GLU A 20 -0.84 -9.23 13.32
CA GLU A 20 -0.50 -10.45 14.06
C GLU A 20 1.01 -10.64 14.17
N VAL A 21 1.78 -10.42 13.10
CA VAL A 21 3.23 -10.57 13.18
C VAL A 21 3.87 -9.53 14.10
N LEU A 22 3.38 -8.29 14.03
CA LEU A 22 3.93 -7.14 14.76
C LEU A 22 3.37 -7.02 16.18
N GLN A 23 2.32 -7.78 16.52
CA GLN A 23 1.61 -7.70 17.80
C GLN A 23 1.14 -6.26 18.10
N GLU A 24 0.78 -5.50 17.06
CA GLU A 24 0.32 -4.12 17.12
C GLU A 24 -0.75 -3.92 16.05
N ALA A 25 -1.87 -3.27 16.40
CA ALA A 25 -2.90 -2.92 15.43
C ALA A 25 -2.44 -1.71 14.60
N GLY A 26 -2.24 -1.92 13.30
CA GLY A 26 -1.81 -0.88 12.38
C GLY A 26 -2.89 0.18 12.16
N LYS A 27 -2.46 1.44 12.07
CA LYS A 27 -3.33 2.56 11.70
C LYS A 27 -3.63 2.46 10.20
N ARG A 28 -4.78 1.88 9.86
CA ARG A 28 -5.25 1.76 8.47
C ARG A 28 -5.48 3.13 7.84
N GLN A 29 -5.16 3.28 6.55
CA GLN A 29 -5.38 4.52 5.79
C GLN A 29 -4.74 5.76 6.42
N ALA A 30 -3.62 5.58 7.13
CA ALA A 30 -2.92 6.65 7.81
C ALA A 30 -2.49 7.75 6.84
N ARG A 31 -2.38 8.97 7.36
CA ARG A 31 -1.99 10.15 6.60
C ARG A 31 -0.85 10.84 7.32
N PHE A 32 0.03 11.43 6.53
CA PHE A 32 1.12 12.26 7.02
C PHE A 32 1.02 13.63 6.36
N GLU A 33 1.29 14.69 7.11
CA GLU A 33 1.19 16.06 6.59
C GLU A 33 2.23 16.36 5.50
N TRP A 34 3.38 15.69 5.57
CA TRP A 34 4.48 15.78 4.60
C TRP A 34 4.23 14.95 3.34
N LEU A 35 3.39 13.90 3.41
CA LEU A 35 3.11 13.04 2.25
C LEU A 35 1.96 13.61 1.42
N ARG A 36 2.30 14.47 0.44
CA ARG A 36 1.31 15.23 -0.34
C ARG A 36 1.21 14.81 -1.81
N GLY A 37 -0.02 14.84 -2.32
CA GLY A 37 -0.36 14.64 -3.72
C GLY A 37 -0.10 15.88 -4.58
N ASP A 38 -0.51 15.83 -5.84
CA ASP A 38 -0.36 16.96 -6.75
C ASP A 38 -1.22 18.15 -6.31
N PRO A 39 -0.74 19.39 -6.50
CA PRO A 39 -1.55 20.58 -6.31
C PRO A 39 -2.68 20.63 -7.36
N ASP A 40 -3.85 21.08 -6.94
CA ASP A 40 -4.94 21.43 -7.86
C ASP A 40 -4.66 22.77 -8.57
N ALA A 41 -5.55 23.16 -9.49
CA ALA A 41 -5.44 24.43 -10.22
C ALA A 41 -5.45 25.69 -9.32
N ARG A 42 -5.76 25.54 -8.03
CA ARG A 42 -5.77 26.60 -7.00
C ARG A 42 -4.59 26.46 -6.03
N GLY A 43 -3.69 25.51 -6.25
CA GLY A 43 -2.51 25.26 -5.42
C GLY A 43 -2.77 24.36 -4.20
N HIS A 44 -3.98 23.82 -4.01
CA HIS A 44 -4.26 22.96 -2.87
C HIS A 44 -3.75 21.54 -3.10
N THR A 45 -3.10 20.97 -2.08
CA THR A 45 -2.57 19.60 -2.12
C THR A 45 -3.33 18.71 -1.13
N ALA A 46 -3.79 17.56 -1.59
CA ALA A 46 -4.36 16.55 -0.71
C ALA A 46 -3.25 15.67 -0.10
N THR A 47 -3.39 15.26 1.16
CA THR A 47 -2.50 14.26 1.75
C THR A 47 -2.76 12.89 1.14
N LEU A 48 -1.68 12.19 0.77
CA LEU A 48 -1.77 10.82 0.32
C LEU A 48 -1.99 9.91 1.52
N ARG A 49 -2.82 8.89 1.31
CA ARG A 49 -3.02 7.83 2.29
C ARG A 49 -2.01 6.72 2.04
N VAL A 50 -1.51 6.15 3.13
CA VAL A 50 -0.82 4.86 3.11
C VAL A 50 -1.79 3.76 3.50
N ASP A 51 -1.56 2.52 3.09
CA ASP A 51 -2.50 1.43 3.40
C ASP A 51 -2.54 1.15 4.90
N SER A 52 -1.38 1.03 5.57
CA SER A 52 -1.31 1.04 7.04
C SER A 52 0.05 1.45 7.61
N TYR A 53 0.03 1.95 8.84
CA TYR A 53 1.19 2.42 9.60
C TYR A 53 1.21 1.82 11.02
N TRP A 54 2.35 1.28 11.45
CA TRP A 54 2.61 0.75 12.79
C TRP A 54 3.61 1.65 13.52
N PRO A 55 3.12 2.59 14.37
CA PRO A 55 3.96 3.53 15.09
C PRO A 55 5.02 2.88 15.98
N GLY A 56 4.69 1.79 16.69
CA GLY A 56 5.63 1.09 17.57
C GLY A 56 6.84 0.53 16.82
N HIS A 57 6.71 0.34 15.50
CA HIS A 57 7.71 -0.25 14.63
C HIS A 57 8.31 0.74 13.62
N GLY A 58 7.86 2.01 13.62
CA GLY A 58 8.26 3.00 12.61
C GLY A 58 8.05 2.49 11.17
N LEU A 59 6.98 1.73 10.94
CA LEU A 59 6.79 0.94 9.72
C LEU A 59 5.51 1.33 8.99
N VAL A 60 5.63 1.59 7.68
CA VAL A 60 4.49 1.66 6.75
C VAL A 60 4.49 0.42 5.87
N VAL A 61 3.30 -0.18 5.67
CA VAL A 61 3.08 -1.25 4.70
C VAL A 61 2.12 -0.78 3.61
N GLU A 62 2.47 -1.06 2.36
CA GLU A 62 1.62 -0.87 1.17
C GLU A 62 1.36 -2.22 0.50
N TYR A 63 0.10 -2.54 0.21
CA TYR A 63 -0.28 -3.71 -0.57
C TYR A 63 -0.54 -3.33 -2.03
N ARG A 64 0.42 -3.63 -2.91
CA ARG A 64 0.36 -3.24 -4.34
C ARG A 64 -0.06 -4.43 -5.20
N GLU A 65 -1.33 -4.45 -5.59
CA GLU A 65 -1.88 -5.48 -6.50
C GLU A 65 -1.18 -5.51 -7.88
N LEU A 66 -1.16 -6.68 -8.52
CA LEU A 66 -0.51 -6.93 -9.82
C LEU A 66 -1.02 -6.03 -10.97
N GLN A 67 -2.21 -5.43 -10.84
CA GLN A 67 -2.75 -4.49 -11.83
C GLN A 67 -1.94 -3.18 -11.96
N HIS A 68 -0.87 -3.00 -11.19
CA HIS A 68 0.06 -1.87 -11.36
C HIS A 68 1.03 -2.03 -12.55
N ASP A 69 1.24 -3.25 -13.05
CA ASP A 69 2.25 -3.53 -14.10
C ASP A 69 1.68 -3.67 -15.52
N ARG A 70 0.35 -3.69 -15.71
CA ARG A 70 -0.26 -3.70 -17.06
C ARG A 70 -1.36 -2.64 -17.15
N PRO A 71 -1.32 -1.73 -18.14
CA PRO A 71 -2.39 -0.77 -18.34
C PRO A 71 -3.70 -1.53 -18.59
N VAL A 72 -4.71 -1.26 -17.76
CA VAL A 72 -6.05 -1.85 -17.90
C VAL A 72 -6.95 -0.71 -18.37
N PRO A 73 -7.36 -0.67 -19.65
CA PRO A 73 -8.09 0.46 -20.23
C PRO A 73 -9.34 0.88 -19.44
N HIS A 74 -9.97 -0.08 -18.75
CA HIS A 74 -11.15 0.14 -17.92
C HIS A 74 -10.86 0.91 -16.61
N PHE A 75 -9.67 0.71 -16.01
CA PHE A 75 -9.24 1.37 -14.77
C PHE A 75 -8.47 2.66 -15.02
N ASP A 76 -7.67 2.71 -16.10
CA ASP A 76 -6.83 3.86 -16.42
C ASP A 76 -7.64 5.08 -16.86
N LYS A 77 -8.90 4.86 -17.26
CA LYS A 77 -9.82 5.88 -17.78
C LYS A 77 -9.03 6.86 -18.66
N PRO A 78 -8.44 6.40 -19.78
CA PRO A 78 -7.59 7.23 -20.62
C PRO A 78 -8.31 8.50 -21.14
N HIS A 79 -9.64 8.57 -21.02
CA HIS A 79 -10.44 9.74 -21.37
C HIS A 79 -10.81 10.64 -20.17
N ARG A 80 -10.34 10.35 -18.95
CA ARG A 80 -10.50 11.22 -17.76
C ARG A 80 -9.13 11.67 -17.27
N MET A 81 -8.89 12.96 -17.46
CA MET A 81 -7.76 13.66 -16.85
C MET A 81 -7.98 13.72 -15.34
N THR A 82 -6.94 13.41 -14.56
CA THR A 82 -6.92 13.68 -13.13
C THR A 82 -6.77 15.19 -12.90
N ILE A 83 -6.92 15.64 -11.66
CA ILE A 83 -6.73 17.03 -11.25
C ILE A 83 -5.34 17.58 -11.68
N SER A 84 -4.34 16.69 -11.82
CA SER A 84 -2.99 17.00 -12.29
C SER A 84 -2.78 16.90 -13.80
N GLY A 85 -3.84 16.73 -14.60
CA GLY A 85 -3.72 16.69 -16.05
C GLY A 85 -3.04 15.44 -16.61
N VAL A 86 -2.99 14.35 -15.84
CA VAL A 86 -2.45 13.05 -16.27
C VAL A 86 -3.53 11.97 -16.23
N HIS A 87 -3.31 10.84 -16.91
CA HIS A 87 -4.21 9.69 -16.77
C HIS A 87 -4.11 9.08 -15.37
N ARG A 88 -5.20 8.45 -14.90
CA ARG A 88 -5.28 7.90 -13.54
C ARG A 88 -4.20 6.87 -13.24
N GLY A 89 -3.82 6.04 -14.22
CA GLY A 89 -2.73 5.08 -14.10
C GLY A 89 -1.36 5.73 -13.86
N LEU A 90 -1.05 6.79 -14.62
CA LEU A 90 0.19 7.56 -14.44
C LEU A 90 0.22 8.28 -13.08
N GLN A 91 -0.91 8.83 -12.65
CA GLN A 91 -1.02 9.46 -11.33
C GLN A 91 -0.74 8.47 -10.19
N ARG A 92 -1.22 7.22 -10.30
CA ARG A 92 -0.92 6.18 -9.29
C ARG A 92 0.58 5.89 -9.22
N LYS A 93 1.24 5.73 -10.38
CA LYS A 93 2.70 5.52 -10.44
C LYS A 93 3.48 6.66 -9.80
N ILE A 94 3.10 7.91 -10.07
CA ILE A 94 3.72 9.09 -9.46
C ILE A 94 3.55 9.05 -7.93
N TYR A 95 2.37 8.72 -7.44
CA TYR A 95 2.10 8.68 -5.99
C TYR A 95 2.78 7.50 -5.30
N ASP A 96 2.92 6.35 -5.95
CA ASP A 96 3.67 5.22 -5.41
C ASP A 96 5.16 5.56 -5.32
N GLN A 97 5.72 6.20 -6.35
CA GLN A 97 7.11 6.71 -6.33
C GLN A 97 7.32 7.74 -5.22
N ARG A 98 6.37 8.64 -4.98
CA ARG A 98 6.44 9.58 -3.86
C ARG A 98 6.47 8.86 -2.52
N ARG A 99 5.62 7.85 -2.31
CA ARG A 99 5.67 7.04 -1.08
C ARG A 99 7.02 6.35 -0.92
N ASP A 100 7.56 5.80 -2.00
CA ASP A 100 8.86 5.12 -2.02
C ASP A 100 10.03 6.05 -1.61
N GLN A 101 9.92 7.35 -1.89
CA GLN A 101 10.94 8.35 -1.55
C GLN A 101 10.70 8.99 -0.19
N GLU A 102 9.50 9.51 0.04
CA GLU A 102 9.18 10.35 1.20
C GLU A 102 9.14 9.55 2.50
N ILE A 103 8.62 8.32 2.49
CA ILE A 103 8.48 7.52 3.72
C ILE A 103 9.87 7.21 4.32
N PRO A 104 10.85 6.67 3.56
CA PRO A 104 12.21 6.51 4.05
C PRO A 104 12.91 7.82 4.41
N ALA A 105 12.71 8.89 3.63
CA ALA A 105 13.32 10.20 3.90
C ALA A 105 12.89 10.79 5.25
N HIS A 106 11.72 10.40 5.75
CA HIS A 106 11.19 10.81 7.06
C HIS A 106 11.47 9.78 8.16
N GLY A 107 12.43 8.87 7.96
CA GLY A 107 12.90 7.92 8.98
C GLY A 107 11.96 6.75 9.24
N LEU A 108 10.94 6.56 8.40
CA LEU A 108 10.05 5.40 8.48
C LEU A 108 10.50 4.32 7.49
N ARG A 109 10.39 3.06 7.89
CA ARG A 109 10.61 1.96 6.95
C ARG A 109 9.36 1.76 6.10
N LEU A 110 9.55 1.62 4.80
CA LEU A 110 8.50 1.22 3.87
C LEU A 110 8.67 -0.26 3.49
N VAL A 111 7.60 -1.05 3.63
CA VAL A 111 7.52 -2.41 3.11
C VAL A 111 6.38 -2.48 2.09
N VAL A 112 6.70 -2.97 0.89
CA VAL A 112 5.72 -3.23 -0.15
C VAL A 112 5.46 -4.73 -0.23
N ILE A 113 4.19 -5.12 -0.13
CA ILE A 113 3.75 -6.51 -0.33
C ILE A 113 2.92 -6.56 -1.60
N LYS A 114 3.24 -7.49 -2.50
CA LYS A 114 2.52 -7.73 -3.74
C LYS A 114 1.83 -9.10 -3.68
N PRO A 115 0.76 -9.35 -4.47
CA PRO A 115 0.18 -10.69 -4.56
C PRO A 115 1.20 -11.75 -4.98
N ALA A 116 2.18 -11.39 -5.82
CA ALA A 116 3.24 -12.30 -6.25
C ALA A 116 4.21 -12.73 -5.14
N ASP A 117 4.20 -12.02 -4.00
CA ASP A 117 4.96 -12.44 -2.81
C ASP A 117 4.24 -13.55 -2.03
N LEU A 118 2.93 -13.68 -2.21
CA LEU A 118 2.05 -14.54 -1.43
C LEU A 118 1.47 -15.67 -2.29
N ALA A 119 0.75 -16.59 -1.67
CA ALA A 119 0.01 -17.60 -2.41
C ALA A 119 -1.15 -16.94 -3.18
N ALA A 120 -0.98 -16.67 -4.49
CA ALA A 120 -1.96 -16.02 -5.35
C ALA A 120 -2.27 -16.82 -6.63
N ASP A 121 -3.49 -16.66 -7.15
CA ASP A 121 -3.87 -17.20 -8.46
C ASP A 121 -3.20 -16.42 -9.62
N ARG A 122 -3.29 -16.94 -10.85
CA ARG A 122 -2.73 -16.29 -12.05
C ARG A 122 -3.37 -14.92 -12.35
N ARG A 123 -4.47 -14.57 -11.70
CA ARG A 123 -5.17 -13.27 -11.82
C ARG A 123 -4.78 -12.30 -10.71
N GLY A 124 -3.91 -12.72 -9.78
CA GLY A 124 -3.40 -11.92 -8.68
C GLY A 124 -4.31 -11.84 -7.46
N ARG A 125 -5.28 -12.75 -7.33
CA ARG A 125 -6.10 -12.87 -6.11
C ARG A 125 -5.46 -13.83 -5.15
N LEU A 126 -5.44 -13.50 -3.86
CA LEU A 126 -4.86 -14.36 -2.84
C LEU A 126 -5.67 -15.64 -2.65
N LEU A 127 -4.96 -16.77 -2.59
CA LEU A 127 -5.47 -18.07 -2.16
C LEU A 127 -5.64 -18.14 -0.63
N ARG A 128 -4.99 -17.22 0.10
CA ARG A 128 -5.04 -17.07 1.57
C ARG A 128 -4.55 -18.31 2.31
N HIS A 129 -3.36 -18.76 1.96
CA HIS A 129 -2.70 -19.87 2.63
C HIS A 129 -2.03 -19.35 3.90
N ARG A 130 -2.82 -19.10 4.93
CA ARG A 130 -2.45 -18.33 6.13
C ARG A 130 -1.09 -18.70 6.74
N GLU A 131 -0.79 -19.99 6.90
CA GLU A 131 0.48 -20.41 7.50
C GLU A 131 1.69 -20.02 6.63
N LEU A 132 1.58 -20.20 5.30
CA LEU A 132 2.63 -19.82 4.35
C LEU A 132 2.75 -18.29 4.24
N ASP A 133 1.60 -17.61 4.16
CA ASP A 133 1.54 -16.17 4.03
C ASP A 133 2.11 -15.48 5.29
N LEU A 134 1.87 -16.02 6.48
CA LEU A 134 2.48 -15.53 7.73
C LEU A 134 4.00 -15.62 7.73
N VAL A 135 4.58 -16.69 7.17
CA VAL A 135 6.04 -16.84 7.06
C VAL A 135 6.61 -15.74 6.16
N VAL A 136 5.99 -15.50 5.02
CA VAL A 136 6.43 -14.45 4.08
C VAL A 136 6.27 -13.06 4.70
N VAL A 137 5.10 -12.76 5.27
CA VAL A 137 4.82 -11.46 5.92
C VAL A 137 5.83 -11.23 7.03
N ARG A 138 6.08 -12.22 7.90
CA ARG A 138 7.08 -12.14 8.96
C ARG A 138 8.47 -11.79 8.44
N ALA A 139 8.93 -12.46 7.39
CA ALA A 139 10.23 -12.18 6.80
C ALA A 139 10.35 -10.75 6.27
N LYS A 140 9.27 -10.19 5.71
CA LYS A 140 9.26 -8.82 5.16
C LYS A 140 9.15 -7.73 6.23
N VAL A 141 8.27 -7.90 7.21
CA VAL A 141 7.97 -6.85 8.21
C VAL A 141 8.85 -6.93 9.45
N SER A 142 9.66 -7.99 9.61
CA SER A 142 10.67 -8.01 10.67
C SER A 142 11.80 -7.02 10.33
N PRO A 143 12.36 -6.28 11.30
CA PRO A 143 13.52 -5.43 11.05
C PRO A 143 14.71 -6.31 10.60
N PRO A 144 15.57 -5.83 9.68
CA PRO A 144 16.80 -6.54 9.36
C PRO A 144 17.58 -6.74 10.66
N LEU A 145 18.04 -7.98 10.89
CA LEU A 145 18.90 -8.28 12.04
C LEU A 145 20.07 -7.30 12.01
N ALA A 146 20.19 -6.46 13.05
CA ALA A 146 21.32 -5.57 13.19
C ALA A 146 22.58 -6.43 13.21
N THR A 147 23.34 -6.39 12.11
CA THR A 147 24.67 -6.98 12.08
C THR A 147 25.52 -6.07 12.94
N ARG A 148 25.85 -6.55 14.15
CA ARG A 148 26.76 -5.87 15.08
C ARG A 148 28.17 -5.86 14.52
#